data_AF-A0A4Y2P735-F1
#
_entry.id   AF-A0A4Y2P735-F1
#
_cell.length_a   1.000
_cell.length_b   1.000
_cell.length_c   1.000
_cell.angle_alpha   90.00
_cell.angle_beta   90.00
_cell.angle_gamma   90.00
#
_symmetry.space_group_name_H-M   'P 1'
#
loop_
_entity.id
_entity.type
_entity.pdbx_description
1 polymer ?
#
loop_
_entity_poly.entity_id
_entity_poly.type
_entity_poly.pdbx_seq_one_letter_code
_entity_poly.pdbx_strand_id
1 'polypeptide(L)' 'MPSINLVANISSNNDRNFMKVLSFHEGNAHVLQDVKVNKIGGMLFINTAGHGIGSLAVKLRYNVLNPPEKVCK' A
#
# COMPACT_ATOMS: atom_id res chain seq x y z
N MET A 1 6.80 24.47 -9.91
CA MET A 1 6.54 23.43 -8.89
C MET A 1 7.86 22.70 -8.63
N PRO A 2 8.19 22.33 -7.39
CA PRO A 2 9.37 21.53 -7.11
C PRO A 2 9.26 20.17 -7.81
N SER A 3 10.40 19.61 -8.24
CA SER A 3 10.44 18.29 -8.86
C SER A 3 9.93 17.20 -7.91
N ILE A 4 9.21 16.21 -8.45
CA ILE A 4 8.73 15.06 -7.71
C ILE A 4 9.93 14.30 -7.13
N ASN A 5 9.93 14.13 -5.82
CA ASN A 5 10.85 13.30 -5.06
C ASN A 5 10.14 12.87 -3.77
N LEU A 6 9.40 11.77 -3.84
CA LEU A 6 8.57 11.23 -2.77
C LEU A 6 9.08 9.83 -2.41
N VAL A 7 9.29 9.58 -1.12
CA VAL A 7 9.64 8.25 -0.62
C VAL A 7 8.51 7.74 0.25
N ALA A 8 8.13 6.48 0.07
CA ALA A 8 7.12 5.80 0.88
C ALA A 8 7.71 4.53 1.50
N ASN A 9 7.75 4.50 2.83
CA ASN A 9 8.16 3.34 3.61
C ASN A 9 6.92 2.60 4.10
N ILE A 10 6.82 1.33 3.75
CA ILE A 10 5.70 0.45 4.07
C ILE A 10 6.21 -0.66 4.99
N SER A 11 5.62 -0.80 6.16
CA SER A 11 5.91 -1.87 7.11
C SER A 11 4.64 -2.46 7.71
N SER A 12 4.76 -3.62 8.36
CA SER A 12 3.66 -4.29 9.04
C SER A 12 4.08 -4.69 10.45
N ASN A 13 3.21 -4.53 11.44
CA ASN A 13 3.47 -5.08 12.78
C ASN A 13 3.25 -6.61 12.85
N ASN A 14 2.51 -7.17 11.90
CA ASN A 14 2.22 -8.60 11.84
C ASN A 14 3.34 -9.40 11.14
N ASP A 15 4.22 -8.71 10.41
CA ASP A 15 5.41 -9.31 9.80
C ASP A 15 6.63 -8.42 10.02
N ARG A 16 7.43 -8.75 11.04
CA ARG A 16 8.64 -7.99 11.40
C ARG A 16 9.66 -7.90 10.27
N ASN A 17 9.63 -8.83 9.33
CA ASN A 17 10.54 -8.85 8.18
C ASN A 17 9.96 -8.13 6.96
N PHE A 18 8.71 -7.69 7.02
CA PHE A 18 8.09 -6.95 5.94
C PHE A 18 8.43 -5.47 6.07
N MET A 19 9.37 -5.04 5.25
CA MET A 19 9.71 -3.64 5.03
C MET A 19 9.90 -3.42 3.54
N LYS A 20 9.19 -2.45 2.98
CA LYS A 20 9.30 -2.06 1.58
C LYS A 20 9.45 -0.56 1.48
N VAL A 21 10.44 -0.14 0.69
CA VAL A 21 10.72 1.26 0.41
C VAL A 21 10.44 1.49 -1.06
N LEU A 22 9.56 2.44 -1.36
CA LEU A 22 9.25 2.90 -2.70
C LEU A 22 9.78 4.33 -2.85
N SER A 23 10.44 4.62 -3.96
CA SER A 23 10.95 5.96 -4.28
C SER A 23 10.38 6.42 -5.61
N PHE A 24 9.74 7.58 -5.60
CA PHE A 24 9.07 8.19 -6.74
C PHE A 24 9.80 9.48 -7.11
N HIS A 25 10.22 9.56 -8.37
CA HIS A 25 10.86 10.70 -8.99
C HIS A 25 10.23 10.94 -10.37
N GLU A 26 10.52 12.06 -11.01
CA GLU A 26 9.93 12.44 -12.32
C GLU A 26 9.93 11.29 -13.34
N GLY A 27 11.05 10.58 -13.48
CA GLY A 27 11.18 9.47 -14.43
C GLY A 27 10.33 8.22 -14.15
N ASN A 28 9.75 8.05 -12.95
CA ASN A 28 8.94 6.87 -12.60
C ASN A 28 7.59 7.22 -11.96
N ALA A 29 7.24 8.51 -11.83
CA ALA A 29 6.02 8.97 -11.17
C ALA A 29 4.73 8.46 -11.85
N HIS A 30 4.79 8.18 -13.16
CA HIS A 30 3.67 7.63 -13.93
C HIS A 30 3.62 6.09 -13.93
N VAL A 31 4.59 5.41 -13.31
CA VAL A 31 4.66 3.96 -13.25
C VAL A 31 3.99 3.47 -11.98
N LEU A 32 2.98 2.62 -12.12
CA LEU A 32 2.32 1.97 -10.98
C LEU A 32 3.33 1.11 -10.20
N GLN A 33 3.38 1.30 -8.88
CA GLN A 33 4.20 0.51 -7.97
C GLN A 33 3.30 -0.42 -7.16
N ASP A 34 3.43 -1.73 -7.38
CA ASP A 34 2.64 -2.75 -6.69
C ASP A 34 3.45 -3.46 -5.61
N VAL A 35 2.90 -3.52 -4.39
CA VAL A 35 3.50 -4.23 -3.26
C VAL A 35 2.54 -5.29 -2.73
N LYS A 36 2.99 -6.55 -2.70
CA LYS A 36 2.23 -7.67 -2.11
C LYS A 36 2.61 -7.88 -0.65
N VAL A 37 1.60 -7.91 0.22
CA VAL A 37 1.73 -8.28 1.64
C VAL A 37 1.14 -9.66 1.83
N ASN A 38 1.98 -10.67 2.08
CA ASN A 38 1.53 -12.06 2.16
C ASN A 38 1.04 -12.45 3.57
N LYS A 39 1.62 -11.87 4.63
CA LYS A 39 1.20 -12.12 6.01
C LYS A 39 0.16 -11.09 6.43
N ILE A 40 -1.09 -11.40 6.08
CA ILE A 40 -2.25 -10.56 6.34
C ILE A 40 -2.61 -10.60 7.84
N GLY A 41 -2.96 -9.45 8.40
CA GLY A 41 -3.27 -9.25 9.81
C GLY A 41 -2.59 -8.01 10.38
N GLY A 42 -3.13 -7.44 11.45
CA GLY A 42 -2.56 -6.28 12.12
C GLY A 42 -2.68 -4.96 11.34
N MET A 43 -1.70 -4.08 11.53
CA MET A 43 -1.64 -2.74 10.96
C MET A 43 -0.51 -2.62 9.94
N LEU A 44 -0.83 -2.00 8.81
CA LEU A 44 0.14 -1.53 7.82
C LEU A 44 0.47 -0.07 8.11
N PHE A 45 1.76 0.23 8.22
CA PHE A 45 2.26 1.58 8.42
C PHE A 45 2.85 2.06 7.10
N ILE A 46 2.34 3.17 6.59
CA ILE A 46 2.79 3.78 5.34
C ILE A 46 3.24 5.20 5.68
N ASN A 47 4.56 5.39 5.74
CA ASN A 47 5.18 6.65 6.07
C ASN A 47 5.74 7.29 4.80
N THR A 48 5.22 8.46 4.44
CA THR A 48 5.65 9.22 3.26
C THR A 48 6.49 10.42 3.65
N ALA A 49 7.53 10.71 2.89
CA ALA A 49 8.37 11.90 3.06
C ALA A 49 8.81 12.46 1.70
N GLY A 50 9.04 13.78 1.64
CA GLY A 50 9.48 14.46 0.42
C GLY A 50 8.39 15.28 -0.27
N HIS A 51 8.56 15.53 -1.56
CA HIS A 51 7.69 16.39 -2.37
C HIS A 51 7.01 15.61 -3.49
N GLY A 52 5.69 15.67 -3.55
CA GLY A 52 4.86 14.99 -4.55
C GLY A 52 3.48 14.66 -4.00
N ILE A 53 2.57 14.33 -4.91
CA ILE A 53 1.21 13.88 -4.58
C ILE A 53 0.92 12.65 -5.43
N GLY A 54 0.23 11.67 -4.87
CA GLY A 54 -0.14 10.44 -5.57
C GLY A 54 -1.41 9.82 -4.98
N SER A 55 -1.86 8.74 -5.61
CA SER A 55 -2.97 7.93 -5.13
C SER A 55 -2.45 6.61 -4.57
N LEU A 56 -2.95 6.22 -3.40
CA LEU A 56 -2.69 4.93 -2.78
C LEU A 56 -3.99 4.13 -2.78
N ALA A 57 -3.94 2.93 -3.36
CA ALA A 57 -5.04 1.98 -3.33
C ALA A 57 -4.63 0.71 -2.58
N VAL A 58 -5.45 0.28 -1.62
CA VAL A 58 -5.23 -0.95 -0.85
C VAL A 58 -6.30 -1.96 -1.23
N LYS A 59 -5.88 -3.14 -1.67
CA LYS A 59 -6.77 -4.25 -2.02
C LYS A 59 -6.56 -5.42 -1.07
N LEU A 60 -7.57 -5.70 -0.24
CA LEU A 60 -7.60 -6.84 0.65
C LEU A 60 -8.49 -7.94 0.06
N ARG A 61 -7.98 -9.17 0.02
CA ARG A 61 -8.76 -10.37 -0.32
C ARG A 61 -8.82 -11.25 0.92
N TYR A 62 -10.03 -11.63 1.31
CA TYR A 62 -10.28 -12.46 2.49
C TYR A 62 -11.50 -13.36 2.26
N ASN A 63 -11.56 -14.47 2.99
CA ASN A 63 -12.71 -15.35 2.97
C ASN A 63 -13.82 -14.77 3.84
N VAL A 64 -15.06 -14.79 3.35
CA VAL A 64 -16.25 -14.41 4.11
C VAL A 64 -16.96 -15.67 4.60
N LEU A 65 -17.51 -15.62 5.83
CA LEU A 65 -18.22 -16.77 6.41
C LEU A 65 -19.50 -17.11 5.64
N ASN A 66 -20.23 -16.07 5.19
CA ASN A 66 -21.41 -16.21 4.37
C ASN A 66 -21.23 -15.41 3.07
N PRO A 67 -21.66 -15.94 1.91
CA PRO A 67 -21.67 -15.20 0.67
C PRO A 67 -22.55 -13.93 0.80
N PRO A 68 -22.13 -12.78 0.26
CA PRO A 68 -22.89 -11.53 0.36
C PRO A 68 -24.34 -11.66 -0.15
N GLU A 69 -24.57 -12.51 -1.15
CA GLU A 69 -25.87 -12.75 -1.78
C GLU A 69 -26.89 -13.38 -0.82
N LYS A 70 -26.43 -13.97 0.29
CA LYS A 70 -27.28 -14.59 1.31
C LYS A 70 -27.61 -13.67 2.49
N VAL A 71 -26.92 -12.54 2.62
CA VAL A 71 -27.07 -11.63 3.78
C VAL A 71 -28.10 -10.52 3.53
N CYS A 72 -28.32 -10.14 2.27
CA CYS A 72 -29.24 -9.07 1.88
C CYS A 72 -30.61 -9.55 1.37
N LYS A 73 -31.11 -10.70 1.86
CA LYS A 73 -32.48 -11.17 1.58
C LYS A 73 -33.43 -10.82 2.72
#